data_AF-A0A1Q7Q7C0-F1
#
_entry.id   AF-A0A1Q7Q7C0-F1
#
_cell.length_a   1.000
_cell.length_b   1.000
_cell.length_c   1.000
_cell.angle_alpha   90.00
_cell.angle_beta   90.00
_cell.angle_gamma   90.00
#
_symmetry.space_group_name_H-M   'P 1'
#
loop_
_entity.id
_entity.type
_entity.pdbx_description
1 polymer ?
#
loop_
_entity_poly.entity_id
_entity_poly.type
_entity_poly.pdbx_seq_one_letter_code
_entity_poly.pdbx_strand_id
1 'polypeptide(L)'
;MQFIKAEAALRMGDQATALAAYKTGIQSHFQFVNDRSTEAGNPASITTATRDSFLASPNIVPATLTLSHVMSQKYIALWGWGHNEIWMDIRRYHYTAPDSISGTQVFRGLTPPNPLFSDNAGQVVQRIRPRFNSEYVWNRDALNAIGGLAGDYHTKELWITQKQ
;
A
#
# COMPACT_ATOMS: atom_id res chain seq x y z
N MET A 1 7.60 3.82 -9.35
CA MET A 1 8.09 5.20 -9.09
C MET A 1 7.01 6.28 -9.29
N GLN A 2 6.24 6.27 -10.39
CA GLN A 2 5.25 7.32 -10.66
C GLN A 2 4.18 7.50 -9.57
N PHE A 3 3.66 6.43 -8.98
CA PHE A 3 2.69 6.54 -7.89
C PHE A 3 3.25 7.19 -6.61
N ILE A 4 4.53 6.99 -6.32
CA ILE A 4 5.21 7.67 -5.19
C ILE A 4 5.33 9.17 -5.48
N LYS A 5 5.68 9.53 -6.73
CA LYS A 5 5.68 10.93 -7.18
C LYS A 5 4.28 11.56 -7.07
N ALA A 6 3.24 10.83 -7.47
CA ALA A 6 1.86 11.29 -7.36
C ALA A 6 1.44 11.51 -5.89
N GLU A 7 1.76 10.56 -5.00
CA GLU A 7 1.53 10.68 -3.55
C GLU A 7 2.26 11.91 -2.96
N ALA A 8 3.54 12.08 -3.27
CA ALA A 8 4.33 13.20 -2.77
C ALA A 8 3.77 14.55 -3.26
N ALA A 9 3.42 14.64 -4.55
CA ALA A 9 2.80 15.86 -5.11
C ALA A 9 1.44 16.17 -4.45
N LEU A 10 0.59 15.15 -4.19
CA LEU A 10 -0.65 15.34 -3.45
C LEU A 10 -0.41 15.88 -2.04
N ARG A 11 0.58 15.34 -1.33
CA ARG A 11 0.95 15.80 0.02
C ARG A 11 1.45 17.24 0.04
N MET A 12 2.03 17.72 -1.07
CA MET A 12 2.42 19.12 -1.26
C MET A 12 1.28 20.03 -1.76
N GLY A 13 0.09 19.48 -2.03
CA GLY A 13 -1.02 20.22 -2.63
C GLY A 13 -0.90 20.47 -4.13
N ASP A 14 0.10 19.89 -4.81
CA ASP A 14 0.31 20.01 -6.26
C ASP A 14 -0.52 18.97 -7.03
N GLN A 15 -1.79 19.31 -7.26
CA GLN A 15 -2.74 18.47 -8.01
C GLN A 15 -2.32 18.24 -9.46
N ALA A 16 -1.70 19.22 -10.12
CA ALA A 16 -1.33 19.11 -11.52
C ALA A 16 -0.22 18.07 -11.72
N THR A 17 0.85 18.17 -10.94
CA THR A 17 1.94 17.18 -10.95
C THR A 17 1.45 15.81 -10.50
N ALA A 18 0.57 15.76 -9.49
CA ALA A 18 0.01 14.52 -9.01
C ALA A 18 -0.80 13.79 -10.09
N LEU A 19 -1.71 14.50 -10.77
CA LEU A 19 -2.51 13.95 -11.86
C LEU A 19 -1.66 13.46 -13.04
N ALA A 20 -0.64 14.23 -13.42
CA ALA A 20 0.27 13.83 -14.48
C ALA A 20 1.02 12.53 -14.11
N ALA A 21 1.64 12.48 -12.94
CA ALA A 21 2.36 11.30 -12.47
C ALA A 21 1.43 10.08 -12.30
N TYR A 22 0.23 10.27 -11.77
CA TYR A 22 -0.77 9.22 -11.60
C TYR A 22 -1.17 8.58 -12.95
N LYS A 23 -1.49 9.40 -13.95
CA LYS A 23 -1.81 8.94 -15.31
C LYS A 23 -0.64 8.17 -15.93
N THR A 24 0.57 8.72 -15.85
CA THR A 24 1.77 8.03 -16.34
C THR A 24 1.98 6.69 -15.62
N GLY A 25 1.76 6.63 -14.31
CA GLY A 25 1.85 5.39 -13.54
C GLY A 25 0.91 4.30 -14.02
N ILE A 26 -0.36 4.65 -14.27
CA ILE A 26 -1.35 3.71 -14.84
C ILE A 26 -0.91 3.26 -16.24
N GLN A 27 -0.55 4.21 -17.12
CA GLN A 27 -0.12 3.90 -18.49
C GLN A 27 1.07 2.94 -18.52
N SER A 28 2.09 3.22 -17.69
CA SER A 28 3.27 2.35 -17.57
C SER A 28 2.92 0.98 -17.01
N HIS A 29 1.94 0.87 -16.12
CA HIS A 29 1.52 -0.43 -15.59
C HIS A 29 0.80 -1.28 -16.65
N PHE A 30 -0.08 -0.68 -17.46
CA PHE A 30 -0.67 -1.38 -18.62
C PHE A 30 0.41 -1.90 -19.58
N GLN A 31 1.43 -1.07 -19.86
CA GLN A 31 2.56 -1.48 -20.69
C GLN A 31 3.33 -2.64 -20.05
N PHE A 32 3.65 -2.53 -18.76
CA PHE A 32 4.34 -3.60 -18.02
C PHE A 32 3.62 -4.95 -18.12
N VAL A 33 2.29 -4.97 -17.95
CA VAL A 33 1.50 -6.21 -18.08
C VAL A 33 1.60 -6.80 -19.49
N ASN A 34 1.52 -5.96 -20.53
CA ASN A 34 1.67 -6.41 -21.91
C ASN A 34 3.09 -6.95 -22.20
N ASP A 35 4.12 -6.26 -21.71
CA ASP A 35 5.52 -6.65 -21.89
C ASP A 35 5.83 -8.00 -21.22
N ARG A 36 5.09 -8.34 -20.15
CA ARG A 36 5.22 -9.59 -19.39
C ARG A 36 4.21 -10.67 -19.80
N SER A 37 3.52 -10.50 -20.93
CA SER A 37 2.49 -11.45 -21.39
C SER A 37 3.00 -12.89 -21.51
N THR A 38 4.26 -13.08 -21.93
CA THR A 38 4.87 -14.43 -22.06
C THR A 38 5.01 -15.14 -20.71
N GLU A 39 5.31 -14.41 -19.63
CA GLU A 39 5.39 -14.93 -18.27
C GLU A 39 4.00 -15.28 -17.71
N ALA A 40 2.94 -14.71 -18.28
CA ALA A 40 1.55 -14.90 -17.87
C ALA A 40 0.76 -15.89 -18.76
N GLY A 41 1.43 -16.65 -19.63
CA GLY A 41 0.77 -17.63 -20.51
C GLY A 41 0.15 -17.01 -21.78
N ASN A 42 0.69 -15.88 -22.24
CA ASN A 42 0.29 -15.15 -23.44
C ASN A 42 -1.21 -14.77 -23.49
N PRO A 43 -1.75 -14.07 -22.46
CA PRO A 43 -3.08 -13.51 -22.56
C PRO A 43 -3.16 -12.46 -23.67
N ALA A 44 -4.38 -12.20 -24.17
CA ALA A 44 -4.59 -11.14 -25.16
C ALA A 44 -4.07 -9.79 -24.64
N SER A 45 -3.25 -9.12 -25.45
CA SER A 45 -2.67 -7.83 -25.07
C SER A 45 -3.75 -6.78 -24.84
N ILE A 46 -3.57 -5.97 -23.80
CA ILE A 46 -4.46 -4.86 -23.50
C ILE A 46 -4.20 -3.75 -24.52
N THR A 47 -5.23 -3.39 -25.29
CA THR A 47 -5.09 -2.39 -26.35
C THR A 47 -4.96 -0.97 -25.81
N THR A 48 -4.35 -0.08 -26.60
CA THR A 48 -4.34 1.36 -26.34
C THR A 48 -5.75 1.93 -26.14
N ALA A 49 -6.72 1.51 -26.95
CA ALA A 49 -8.11 1.98 -26.83
C ALA A 49 -8.73 1.58 -25.48
N THR A 50 -8.49 0.35 -25.02
CA THR A 50 -8.96 -0.13 -23.71
C THR A 50 -8.33 0.68 -22.57
N ARG A 51 -7.02 0.90 -22.62
CA ARG A 51 -6.29 1.72 -21.63
C ARG A 51 -6.80 3.15 -21.59
N ASP A 52 -6.98 3.77 -22.75
CA ASP A 52 -7.38 5.18 -22.85
C ASP A 52 -8.84 5.37 -22.42
N SER A 53 -9.73 4.41 -22.72
CA SER A 53 -11.08 4.37 -22.19
C SER A 53 -11.10 4.26 -20.66
N PHE A 54 -10.23 3.41 -20.08
CA PHE A 54 -10.07 3.31 -18.63
C PHE A 54 -9.62 4.64 -18.00
N LEU A 55 -8.66 5.33 -18.61
CA LEU A 55 -8.16 6.63 -18.16
C LEU A 55 -9.15 7.79 -18.38
N ALA A 56 -10.09 7.67 -19.31
CA ALA A 56 -11.14 8.64 -19.53
C ALA A 56 -12.24 8.59 -18.47
N SER A 57 -12.33 7.49 -17.70
CA SER A 57 -13.33 7.34 -16.66
C SER A 57 -13.07 8.31 -15.49
N PRO A 58 -14.04 9.15 -15.09
CA PRO A 58 -13.89 10.06 -13.96
C PRO A 58 -13.79 9.31 -12.61
N ASN A 59 -14.19 8.03 -12.56
CA ASN A 59 -13.99 7.18 -11.38
C ASN A 59 -12.53 6.72 -11.23
N ILE A 60 -11.76 6.75 -12.31
CA ILE A 60 -10.33 6.41 -12.33
C ILE A 60 -9.49 7.68 -12.26
N VAL A 61 -9.77 8.64 -13.12
CA VAL A 61 -9.11 9.95 -13.19
C VAL A 61 -10.13 11.04 -12.88
N PRO A 62 -10.34 11.37 -11.60
CA PRO A 62 -11.26 12.44 -11.21
C PRO A 62 -10.67 13.84 -11.51
N ALA A 63 -11.52 14.86 -11.45
CA ALA A 63 -11.08 16.26 -11.51
C ALA A 63 -10.17 16.65 -10.31
N THR A 64 -10.47 16.11 -9.13
CA THR A 64 -9.65 16.26 -7.92
C THR A 64 -9.11 14.90 -7.51
N LEU A 65 -7.81 14.72 -7.65
CA LEU A 65 -7.16 13.47 -7.28
C LEU A 65 -7.01 13.39 -5.75
N THR A 66 -7.22 12.19 -5.21
CA THR A 66 -7.09 11.92 -3.78
C THR A 66 -6.13 10.76 -3.53
N LEU A 67 -5.67 10.60 -2.29
CA LEU A 67 -4.81 9.47 -1.93
C LEU A 67 -5.53 8.15 -2.13
N SER A 68 -6.85 8.09 -1.92
CA SER A 68 -7.66 6.90 -2.22
C SER A 68 -7.67 6.52 -3.70
N HIS A 69 -7.38 7.41 -4.63
CA HIS A 69 -7.20 7.05 -6.05
C HIS A 69 -5.80 6.53 -6.31
N VAL A 70 -4.78 7.25 -5.83
CA VAL A 70 -3.37 6.89 -6.02
C VAL A 70 -3.04 5.55 -5.37
N MET A 71 -3.45 5.33 -4.12
CA MET A 71 -3.15 4.09 -3.39
C MET A 71 -3.87 2.88 -3.95
N SER A 72 -5.11 3.03 -4.45
CA SER A 72 -5.80 1.93 -5.14
C SER A 72 -5.06 1.49 -6.40
N GLN A 73 -4.60 2.42 -7.25
CA GLN A 73 -3.84 2.05 -8.45
C GLN A 73 -2.43 1.54 -8.11
N LYS A 74 -1.77 2.11 -7.09
CA LYS A 74 -0.48 1.60 -6.59
C LYS A 74 -0.62 0.16 -6.08
N TYR A 75 -1.68 -0.15 -5.33
CA TYR A 75 -1.97 -1.50 -4.86
C TYR A 75 -2.10 -2.48 -6.03
N ILE A 76 -2.91 -2.14 -7.04
CA ILE A 76 -3.12 -2.98 -8.24
C ILE A 76 -1.78 -3.21 -8.95
N ALA A 77 -0.97 -2.15 -9.13
CA ALA A 77 0.30 -2.24 -9.83
C ALA A 77 1.36 -3.09 -9.10
N LEU A 78 1.23 -3.23 -7.78
CA LEU A 78 2.13 -4.01 -6.94
C LEU A 78 1.58 -5.40 -6.61
N TRP A 79 0.38 -5.75 -7.09
CA TRP A 79 -0.24 -7.03 -6.78
C TRP A 79 0.60 -8.22 -7.26
N GLY A 80 0.78 -9.21 -6.40
CA GLY A 80 1.53 -10.44 -6.69
C GLY A 80 3.04 -10.34 -6.44
N TRP A 81 3.66 -9.16 -6.41
CA TRP A 81 5.12 -9.03 -6.29
C TRP A 81 5.59 -7.95 -5.30
N GLY A 82 4.84 -6.86 -5.16
CA GLY A 82 5.17 -5.73 -4.28
C GLY A 82 4.53 -5.81 -2.89
N HIS A 83 4.23 -7.01 -2.39
CA HIS A 83 3.46 -7.22 -1.16
C HIS A 83 4.08 -6.55 0.09
N ASN A 84 5.42 -6.48 0.16
CA ASN A 84 6.11 -5.79 1.25
C ASN A 84 5.83 -4.28 1.22
N GLU A 85 5.89 -3.67 0.04
CA GLU A 85 5.60 -2.25 -0.16
C GLU A 85 4.12 -1.94 0.09
N ILE A 86 3.22 -2.77 -0.44
CA ILE A 86 1.77 -2.67 -0.17
C ILE A 86 1.51 -2.65 1.34
N TRP A 87 2.09 -3.60 2.08
CA TRP A 87 1.86 -3.67 3.52
C TRP A 87 2.50 -2.51 4.28
N MET A 88 3.62 -1.96 3.80
CA MET A 88 4.17 -0.71 4.35
C MET A 88 3.23 0.47 4.13
N ASP A 89 2.67 0.64 2.94
CA ASP A 89 1.72 1.74 2.67
C ASP A 89 0.44 1.60 3.52
N ILE A 90 -0.13 0.39 3.61
CA ILE A 90 -1.30 0.12 4.46
C ILE A 90 -1.06 0.55 5.90
N ARG A 91 0.12 0.25 6.45
CA ARG A 91 0.49 0.67 7.81
C ARG A 91 0.73 2.17 7.92
N ARG A 92 1.34 2.81 6.91
CA ARG A 92 1.52 4.28 6.87
C ARG A 92 0.18 5.02 6.91
N TYR A 93 -0.88 4.41 6.39
CA TYR A 93 -2.25 4.92 6.45
C TYR A 93 -3.12 4.23 7.50
N HIS A 94 -2.50 3.63 8.52
CA HIS A 94 -3.14 3.01 9.68
C HIS A 94 -4.33 2.10 9.31
N TYR A 95 -4.22 1.35 8.22
CA TYR A 95 -5.23 0.45 7.65
C TYR A 95 -6.48 1.14 7.12
N THR A 96 -7.22 1.82 7.98
CA THR A 96 -8.57 2.32 7.70
C THR A 96 -8.66 3.85 7.73
N ALA A 97 -7.52 4.55 7.78
CA ALA A 97 -7.53 6.01 7.86
C ALA A 97 -8.25 6.63 6.65
N PRO A 98 -9.06 7.67 6.87
CA PRO A 98 -9.70 8.41 5.79
C PRO A 98 -8.68 9.28 5.04
N ASP A 99 -8.86 9.38 3.74
CA ASP A 99 -8.27 10.41 2.90
C ASP A 99 -8.82 11.78 3.31
N SER A 100 -7.95 12.77 3.47
CA SER A 100 -8.29 14.08 4.02
C SER A 100 -9.19 14.93 3.12
N ILE A 101 -9.28 14.61 1.82
CA ILE A 101 -10.07 15.37 0.85
C ILE A 101 -11.46 14.73 0.68
N SER A 102 -11.51 13.43 0.45
CA SER A 102 -12.74 12.69 0.14
C SER A 102 -13.44 12.08 1.35
N GLY A 103 -12.77 11.99 2.51
CA GLY A 103 -13.26 11.28 3.69
C GLY A 103 -13.37 9.76 3.52
N THR A 104 -13.11 9.24 2.31
CA THR A 104 -13.10 7.81 2.01
C THR A 104 -11.82 7.18 2.55
N GLN A 105 -11.84 5.91 2.97
CA GLN A 105 -10.60 5.21 3.35
C GLN A 105 -9.52 5.31 2.25
N VAL A 106 -8.27 5.52 2.63
CA VAL A 106 -7.14 5.53 1.67
C VAL A 106 -7.04 4.20 0.94
N PHE A 107 -7.14 3.08 1.66
CA PHE A 107 -7.31 1.74 1.10
C PHE A 107 -8.79 1.36 1.13
N ARG A 108 -9.49 1.66 0.02
CA ARG A 108 -10.94 1.47 -0.10
C ARG A 108 -11.35 0.03 0.18
N GLY A 109 -12.28 -0.17 1.12
CA GLY A 109 -12.85 -1.48 1.43
C GLY A 109 -11.96 -2.38 2.29
N LEU A 110 -10.76 -1.91 2.68
CA LEU A 110 -9.90 -2.68 3.57
C LEU A 110 -10.54 -2.75 4.96
N THR A 111 -10.83 -3.97 5.39
CA THR A 111 -11.37 -4.27 6.73
C THR A 111 -10.48 -5.30 7.39
N PRO A 112 -9.93 -5.02 8.58
CA PRO A 112 -9.20 -6.04 9.34
C PRO A 112 -10.09 -7.25 9.67
N PRO A 113 -9.50 -8.46 9.79
CA PRO A 113 -10.24 -9.63 10.22
C PRO A 113 -10.94 -9.42 11.56
N ASN A 114 -12.12 -10.03 11.71
CA ASN A 114 -12.87 -10.06 12.96
C ASN A 114 -13.40 -11.49 13.18
N PRO A 115 -12.99 -12.21 14.26
CA PRO A 115 -12.11 -11.74 15.34
C PRO A 115 -10.64 -11.66 14.93
N LEU A 116 -9.88 -10.81 15.62
CA LEU A 116 -8.42 -10.87 15.62
C LEU A 116 -7.94 -11.97 16.59
N PHE A 117 -6.71 -12.45 16.41
CA PHE A 117 -6.10 -13.40 17.33
C PHE A 117 -6.02 -12.80 18.75
N SER A 118 -6.18 -13.61 19.79
CA SER A 118 -6.31 -13.11 21.18
C SER A 118 -5.14 -12.23 21.62
N ASP A 119 -3.91 -12.61 21.26
CA ASP A 119 -2.69 -11.88 21.63
C ASP A 119 -2.56 -10.52 20.94
N ASN A 120 -3.40 -10.25 19.94
CA ASN A 120 -3.47 -8.93 19.32
C ASN A 120 -4.17 -7.91 20.23
N ALA A 121 -4.93 -8.35 21.24
CA ALA A 121 -5.69 -7.47 22.13
C ALA A 121 -6.53 -6.40 21.38
N GLY A 122 -7.14 -6.80 20.27
CA GLY A 122 -7.94 -5.91 19.40
C GLY A 122 -7.14 -4.98 18.48
N GLN A 123 -5.81 -5.09 18.45
CA GLN A 123 -4.94 -4.27 17.60
C GLN A 123 -4.51 -5.00 16.33
N VAL A 124 -4.45 -4.27 15.21
CA VAL A 124 -3.97 -4.84 13.95
C VAL A 124 -2.45 -5.08 13.99
N VAL A 125 -1.97 -6.06 13.22
CA VAL A 125 -0.55 -6.40 13.14
C VAL A 125 0.23 -5.26 12.48
N GLN A 126 1.33 -4.83 13.08
CA GLN A 126 2.16 -3.73 12.58
C GLN A 126 3.58 -4.19 12.21
N ARG A 127 4.05 -5.33 12.72
CA ARG A 127 5.40 -5.85 12.47
C ARG A 127 5.45 -7.37 12.55
N ILE A 128 6.46 -7.96 11.91
CA ILE A 128 6.75 -9.40 11.99
C ILE A 128 7.59 -9.65 13.25
N ARG A 129 7.31 -10.76 13.95
CA ARG A 129 8.13 -11.16 15.09
C ARG A 129 9.52 -11.61 14.64
N PRO A 130 10.57 -11.33 15.42
CA PRO A 130 11.89 -11.85 15.10
C PRO A 130 11.93 -13.38 15.19
N ARG A 131 12.92 -14.00 14.54
CA ARG A 131 13.01 -15.46 14.46
C ARG A 131 13.26 -16.06 15.83
N PHE A 132 12.48 -17.09 16.19
CA PHE A 132 12.52 -17.70 17.53
C PHE A 132 13.93 -18.15 17.94
N ASN A 133 14.56 -19.03 17.16
CA ASN A 133 15.85 -19.61 17.54
C ASN A 133 16.94 -18.55 17.73
N SER A 134 17.11 -17.60 16.80
CA SER A 134 18.19 -16.61 16.91
C SER A 134 17.91 -15.57 18.00
N GLU A 135 16.67 -15.12 18.15
CA GLU A 135 16.40 -13.98 19.03
C GLU A 135 15.94 -14.36 20.44
N TYR A 136 15.12 -15.39 20.58
CA TYR A 136 14.51 -15.72 21.88
C TYR A 136 15.40 -16.66 22.70
N VAL A 137 16.29 -17.41 22.03
CA VAL A 137 17.26 -18.31 22.66
C VAL A 137 18.64 -17.66 22.76
N TRP A 138 19.16 -17.10 21.66
CA TRP A 138 20.56 -16.66 21.58
C TRP A 138 20.79 -15.17 21.76
N ASN A 139 19.77 -14.32 21.64
CA ASN A 139 19.90 -12.85 21.68
C ASN A 139 18.82 -12.17 22.53
N ARG A 140 18.40 -12.86 23.61
CA ARG A 140 17.21 -12.49 24.39
C ARG A 140 17.29 -11.10 25.02
N ASP A 141 18.46 -10.70 25.50
CA ASP A 141 18.65 -9.41 26.17
C ASP A 141 18.49 -8.24 25.19
N ALA A 142 19.06 -8.35 23.98
CA ALA A 142 18.87 -7.35 22.94
C ALA A 142 17.41 -7.31 22.44
N LEU A 143 16.78 -8.47 22.33
CA LEU A 143 15.36 -8.56 22.01
C LEU A 143 14.51 -7.87 23.08
N ASN A 144 14.85 -8.03 24.36
CA ASN A 144 14.17 -7.35 25.47
C ASN A 144 14.34 -5.84 25.42
N ALA A 145 15.53 -5.34 25.04
CA ALA A 145 15.80 -3.91 24.93
C ALA A 145 14.87 -3.18 23.94
N ILE A 146 14.36 -3.88 22.92
CA ILE A 146 13.38 -3.33 21.96
C ILE A 146 11.92 -3.73 22.28
N GLY A 147 11.67 -4.31 23.46
CA GLY A 147 10.35 -4.79 23.88
C GLY A 147 9.88 -6.06 23.15
N GLY A 148 10.79 -6.76 22.46
CA GLY A 148 10.50 -7.92 21.62
C GLY A 148 9.99 -9.16 22.34
N LEU A 149 10.11 -9.19 23.68
CA LEU A 149 9.57 -10.27 24.51
C LEU A 149 8.08 -10.10 24.82
N ALA A 150 7.48 -8.96 24.50
CA ALA A 150 6.06 -8.72 24.76
C ALA A 150 5.17 -9.63 23.90
N GLY A 151 4.12 -10.18 24.52
CA GLY A 151 3.14 -11.03 23.84
C GLY A 151 2.43 -10.31 22.68
N ASP A 152 2.32 -8.99 22.73
CA ASP A 152 1.70 -8.15 21.71
C ASP A 152 2.72 -7.40 20.83
N TYR A 153 4.01 -7.77 20.86
CA TYR A 153 5.07 -7.05 20.12
C TYR A 153 4.72 -6.77 18.65
N HIS A 154 4.06 -7.72 18.00
CA HIS A 154 3.67 -7.67 16.60
C HIS A 154 2.60 -6.61 16.28
N THR A 155 1.89 -6.06 17.27
CA THR A 155 0.88 -4.99 17.08
C THR A 155 1.43 -3.59 17.32
N LYS A 156 2.65 -3.47 17.85
CA LYS A 156 3.27 -2.17 18.12
C LYS A 156 3.67 -1.49 16.80
N GLU A 157 3.30 -0.22 16.61
CA GLU A 157 3.62 0.53 15.38
C GLU A 157 5.13 0.62 15.10
N LEU A 158 5.52 0.69 13.83
CA LEU A 158 6.90 0.96 13.44
C LEU A 158 7.21 2.45 13.62
N TRP A 159 8.48 2.79 13.89
CA TRP A 159 8.90 4.18 14.07
C TRP A 159 8.50 5.08 12.88
N ILE A 160 8.55 4.55 11.66
CA ILE A 160 8.22 5.29 10.42
C ILE A 160 6.71 5.45 10.18
N THR A 161 5.87 4.72 10.90
CA THR A 161 4.41 4.78 10.76
C THR A 161 3.75 5.50 11.93
N GLN A 162 4.52 5.86 12.95
CA GLN A 162 4.03 6.67 14.06
C GLN A 162 3.74 8.09 13.57
N LYS A 163 2.66 8.70 14.07
CA LYS A 163 2.38 10.12 13.83
C LYS A 163 3.54 10.95 14.34
N GLN A 164 4.13 11.76 13.45
CA GLN A 164 5.09 12.80 13.81
C GLN A 164 4.37 14.01 14.40
#